data_AF-A0A368SZ62-F1
#
_entry.id   AF-A0A368SZ62-F1
#
_cell.length_a   1.000
_cell.length_b   1.000
_cell.length_c   1.000
_cell.angle_alpha   90.00
_cell.angle_beta   90.00
_cell.angle_gamma   90.00
#
_symmetry.space_group_name_H-M   'P 1'
#
loop_
_entity.id
_entity.type
_entity.pdbx_description
1 polymer ?
#
loop_
_entity_poly.entity_id
_entity_poly.type
_entity_poly.pdbx_seq_one_letter_code
_entity_poly.pdbx_strand_id
1 'polypeptide(L)'
;MEETMADQTFGANPDELGRAGNEIYDASNLVFKVRADLRAQRAHLGVIYEGGEEIGDQLEKNLTPMLDNLDELLGSLITAFSDTAEETLKTRRTFLNTEGDAIDYADSLTNDFDTPGNTPGTGTRRG
;
A
#
# COMPACT_ATOMS: atom_id res chain seq x y z
N MET A 1 -17.50 -15.47 35.44
CA MET A 1 -17.48 -14.89 34.08
C MET A 1 -16.19 -14.11 34.01
N GLU A 2 -15.12 -14.81 33.65
CA GLU A 2 -13.79 -14.23 33.52
C GLU A 2 -13.58 -14.08 32.01
N GLU A 3 -14.04 -12.94 31.50
CA GLU A 3 -13.86 -12.53 30.12
C GLU A 3 -12.41 -12.07 30.03
N THR A 4 -11.52 -13.01 29.69
CA THR A 4 -10.13 -12.72 29.35
C THR A 4 -10.15 -11.75 28.17
N MET A 5 -9.82 -10.49 28.44
CA MET A 5 -9.46 -9.53 27.41
C MET A 5 -8.41 -10.20 26.54
N ALA A 6 -8.81 -10.54 25.31
CA ALA A 6 -7.90 -11.02 24.31
C ALA A 6 -6.75 -10.01 24.25
N ASP A 7 -5.56 -10.50 24.56
CA ASP A 7 -4.29 -9.87 24.27
C ASP A 7 -4.30 -9.56 22.77
N GLN A 8 -4.78 -8.36 22.43
CA GLN A 8 -4.71 -7.81 21.09
C GLN A 8 -3.24 -7.49 20.86
N THR A 9 -2.50 -8.53 20.52
CA THR A 9 -1.19 -8.42 19.93
C THR A 9 -1.38 -7.52 18.71
N PHE A 10 -0.96 -6.26 18.87
CA PHE A 10 -0.87 -5.27 17.81
C PHE A 10 0.28 -5.69 16.88
N GLY A 11 0.15 -6.86 16.26
CA GLY A 11 1.08 -7.41 15.29
C GLY A 11 0.45 -7.30 13.92
N ALA A 12 1.03 -6.48 13.04
CA ALA A 12 0.60 -6.51 11.65
C ALA A 12 1.12 -7.80 11.02
N ASN A 13 0.23 -8.61 10.44
CA ASN A 13 0.62 -9.83 9.75
C ASN A 13 1.27 -9.47 8.39
N PRO A 14 2.57 -9.76 8.16
CA PRO A 14 3.26 -9.39 6.93
C PRO A 14 2.64 -10.01 5.67
N ASP A 15 2.04 -11.20 5.78
CA ASP A 15 1.39 -11.86 4.65
C ASP A 15 0.07 -11.18 4.28
N GLU A 16 -0.70 -10.75 5.27
CA GLU A 16 -1.93 -9.98 5.05
C GLU A 16 -1.63 -8.61 4.46
N LEU A 17 -0.57 -7.93 4.93
CA LEU A 17 -0.08 -6.69 4.33
C LEU A 17 0.37 -6.90 2.88
N GLY A 18 1.03 -8.02 2.59
CA GLY A 18 1.44 -8.39 1.23
C GLY A 18 0.25 -8.58 0.31
N ARG A 19 -0.77 -9.32 0.77
CA ARG A 19 -2.01 -9.51 0.01
C ARG A 19 -2.75 -8.19 -0.21
N ALA A 20 -2.95 -7.40 0.84
CA ALA A 20 -3.64 -6.12 0.78
C ALA A 20 -2.92 -5.14 -0.17
N GLY A 21 -1.59 -5.03 -0.10
CA GLY A 21 -0.83 -4.18 -1.00
C GLY A 21 -0.99 -4.57 -2.48
N ASN A 22 -1.03 -5.87 -2.78
CA ASN A 22 -1.27 -6.35 -4.15
C ASN A 22 -2.70 -6.09 -4.63
N GLU A 23 -3.70 -6.31 -3.77
CA GLU A 23 -5.11 -6.02 -4.09
C GLU A 23 -5.33 -4.53 -4.40
N ILE A 24 -4.65 -3.64 -3.65
CA ILE A 24 -4.70 -2.19 -3.90
C ILE A 24 -4.00 -1.84 -5.24
N TYR A 25 -2.90 -2.51 -5.59
CA TYR A 25 -2.27 -2.37 -6.90
C TYR A 25 -3.21 -2.78 -8.04
N ASP A 26 -3.94 -3.89 -7.88
CA ASP A 26 -4.93 -4.34 -8.87
C ASP A 26 -6.06 -3.32 -9.05
N ALA A 27 -6.51 -2.69 -7.96
CA ALA A 27 -7.47 -1.59 -8.02
C ALA A 27 -6.90 -0.39 -8.79
N SER A 28 -5.64 0.00 -8.53
CA SER A 28 -4.95 1.06 -9.30
C SER A 28 -4.93 0.75 -10.80
N ASN A 29 -4.58 -0.49 -11.17
CA ASN A 29 -4.56 -0.96 -12.55
C ASN A 29 -5.93 -0.93 -13.22
N LEU A 30 -6.99 -1.28 -12.48
CA LEU A 30 -8.36 -1.19 -12.98
C LEU A 30 -8.75 0.26 -13.28
N VAL A 31 -8.47 1.19 -12.36
CA VAL A 31 -8.77 2.61 -12.55
C VAL A 31 -7.95 3.19 -13.72
N PHE A 32 -6.68 2.78 -13.86
CA PHE A 32 -5.86 3.14 -15.02
C PHE A 32 -6.50 2.73 -16.35
N LYS A 33 -7.02 1.49 -16.44
CA LYS A 33 -7.73 1.02 -17.63
C LYS A 33 -8.99 1.83 -17.91
N VAL A 34 -9.82 2.08 -16.89
CA VAL A 34 -11.03 2.89 -17.03
C VAL A 34 -10.71 4.30 -17.54
N ARG A 35 -9.63 4.92 -17.02
CA ARG A 35 -9.16 6.23 -17.49
C ARG A 35 -8.68 6.19 -18.94
N ALA A 36 -7.93 5.14 -19.32
CA ALA A 36 -7.47 4.96 -20.69
C ALA A 36 -8.66 4.82 -21.66
N ASP A 37 -9.67 4.04 -21.29
CA ASP A 37 -10.90 3.86 -22.07
C ASP A 37 -11.69 5.17 -22.20
N LEU A 38 -11.80 5.95 -21.12
CA LEU A 38 -12.44 7.27 -21.13
C LEU A 38 -11.77 8.20 -22.15
N ARG A 39 -10.42 8.25 -22.14
CA ARG A 39 -9.65 9.07 -23.08
C ARG A 39 -9.80 8.59 -24.52
N ALA A 40 -9.81 7.27 -24.74
CA ALA A 40 -10.02 6.70 -26.07
C ALA A 40 -11.42 7.01 -26.61
N GLN A 41 -12.46 6.90 -25.77
CA GLN A 41 -13.84 7.27 -26.13
C GLN A 41 -13.95 8.76 -26.44
N ARG A 42 -13.33 9.63 -25.63
CA ARG A 42 -13.27 11.07 -25.89
C ARG A 42 -12.58 11.40 -27.23
N ALA A 43 -11.49 10.70 -27.56
CA ALA A 43 -10.83 10.88 -28.85
C ALA A 43 -11.72 10.43 -30.03
N HIS A 44 -12.50 9.35 -29.84
CA HIS A 44 -13.47 8.87 -30.85
C HIS A 44 -14.67 9.81 -31.03
N LEU A 45 -15.04 10.58 -30.01
CA LEU A 45 -16.07 11.61 -30.12
C LEU A 45 -15.68 12.77 -31.05
N GLY A 46 -14.41 12.90 -31.44
CA GLY A 46 -13.96 13.82 -32.50
C GLY A 46 -14.47 15.27 -32.38
N VAL A 47 -14.55 15.96 -33.52
CA VAL A 47 -15.17 17.30 -33.64
C VAL A 47 -16.67 17.15 -33.99
N ILE A 48 -17.39 16.24 -33.33
CA ILE A 48 -18.83 16.02 -33.61
C ILE A 48 -19.69 17.23 -33.18
N TYR A 49 -19.10 18.18 -32.46
CA TYR A 49 -19.72 19.41 -31.96
C TYR A 49 -20.06 20.46 -33.03
N GLU A 50 -19.65 20.29 -34.29
CA GLU A 50 -19.88 21.28 -35.37
C GLU A 50 -21.28 21.26 -36.01
N GLY A 51 -22.16 20.32 -35.64
CA GLY A 51 -23.38 20.01 -36.43
C GLY A 51 -24.70 20.66 -36.02
N GLY A 52 -24.77 21.42 -34.93
CA GLY A 52 -26.02 22.05 -34.49
C GLY A 52 -25.79 22.96 -33.29
N GLU A 53 -25.78 24.26 -33.53
CA GLU A 53 -25.25 25.30 -32.63
C GLU A 53 -25.75 25.16 -31.18
N GLU A 54 -27.01 24.82 -30.93
CA GLU A 54 -27.52 24.76 -29.55
C GLU A 54 -27.15 23.47 -28.80
N ILE A 55 -27.18 22.32 -29.47
CA ILE A 55 -26.85 21.02 -28.84
C ILE A 55 -25.35 20.84 -28.75
N GLY A 56 -24.60 21.26 -29.78
CA GLY A 56 -23.14 21.30 -29.77
C GLY A 56 -22.61 22.17 -28.64
N ASP A 57 -23.11 23.41 -28.51
CA ASP A 57 -22.70 24.34 -27.44
C ASP A 57 -23.05 23.82 -26.04
N GLN A 58 -24.21 23.21 -25.86
CA GLN A 58 -24.60 22.66 -24.56
C GLN A 58 -23.78 21.43 -24.17
N LEU A 59 -23.44 20.57 -25.13
CA LEU A 59 -22.54 19.46 -24.88
C LEU A 59 -21.13 19.97 -24.59
N GLU A 60 -20.62 20.95 -25.32
CA GLU A 60 -19.29 21.52 -25.05
C GLU A 60 -19.22 22.18 -23.67
N LYS A 61 -20.27 22.92 -23.26
CA LYS A 61 -20.33 23.58 -21.95
C LYS A 61 -20.45 22.62 -20.76
N ASN A 62 -21.08 21.47 -20.93
CA ASN A 62 -21.39 20.58 -19.80
C ASN A 62 -20.63 19.25 -19.85
N LEU A 63 -20.58 18.61 -21.01
CA LEU A 63 -19.96 17.29 -21.17
C LEU A 63 -18.43 17.40 -21.11
N THR A 64 -17.83 18.39 -21.77
CA THR A 64 -16.36 18.54 -21.78
C THR A 64 -15.80 18.76 -20.37
N PRO A 65 -16.29 19.73 -19.56
CA PRO A 65 -15.79 19.91 -18.20
C PRO A 65 -16.07 18.71 -17.30
N MET A 66 -17.20 18.02 -17.49
CA MET A 66 -17.50 16.80 -16.74
C MET A 66 -16.49 15.68 -17.04
N LEU A 67 -16.14 15.49 -18.32
CA LEU A 67 -15.13 14.51 -18.73
C LEU A 67 -13.72 14.88 -18.25
N ASP A 68 -13.39 16.18 -18.24
CA ASP A 68 -12.12 16.67 -17.68
C ASP A 68 -12.03 16.40 -16.18
N ASN A 69 -13.07 16.75 -15.41
CA ASN A 69 -13.15 16.47 -13.97
C ASN A 69 -13.07 14.97 -13.67
N LEU A 70 -13.69 14.14 -14.51
CA LEU A 70 -13.63 12.69 -14.37
C LEU A 70 -12.22 12.14 -14.66
N ASP A 71 -11.53 12.66 -15.69
CA ASP A 71 -10.14 12.28 -15.97
C ASP A 71 -9.19 12.67 -14.82
N GLU A 72 -9.39 13.84 -14.22
CA GLU A 72 -8.61 14.32 -13.08
C GLU A 72 -8.87 13.47 -11.82
N LEU A 73 -10.13 13.15 -11.54
CA LEU A 73 -10.52 12.28 -10.43
C LEU A 73 -9.91 10.89 -10.59
N LEU A 74 -10.03 10.28 -11.78
CA LEU A 74 -9.44 8.97 -12.05
C LEU A 74 -7.91 9.01 -11.93
N GLY A 75 -7.27 10.09 -12.40
CA GLY A 75 -5.84 10.32 -12.19
C GLY A 75 -5.46 10.34 -10.71
N SER A 76 -6.23 11.06 -9.90
CA SER A 76 -6.00 11.17 -8.44
C SER A 76 -6.18 9.83 -7.73
N LEU A 77 -7.17 9.04 -8.13
CA LEU A 77 -7.42 7.70 -7.58
C LEU A 77 -6.28 6.72 -7.90
N ILE A 78 -5.73 6.77 -9.12
CA ILE A 78 -4.57 5.94 -9.51
C ILE A 78 -3.37 6.25 -8.62
N THR A 79 -3.08 7.54 -8.39
CA THR A 79 -1.99 7.96 -7.49
C THR A 79 -2.24 7.48 -6.07
N ALA A 80 -3.44 7.75 -5.52
CA ALA A 80 -3.77 7.35 -4.15
C ALA A 80 -3.66 5.84 -3.92
N PHE A 81 -4.15 5.02 -4.86
CA PHE A 81 -4.02 3.56 -4.74
C PHE A 81 -2.58 3.10 -4.89
N SER A 82 -1.81 3.64 -5.84
CA SER A 82 -0.41 3.29 -6.01
C SER A 82 0.42 3.63 -4.77
N ASP A 83 0.28 4.85 -4.23
CA ASP A 83 1.00 5.30 -3.03
C ASP A 83 0.62 4.45 -1.81
N THR A 84 -0.67 4.14 -1.66
CA THR A 84 -1.14 3.30 -0.54
C THR A 84 -0.61 1.87 -0.65
N ALA A 85 -0.59 1.30 -1.86
CA ALA A 85 -0.04 -0.03 -2.10
C ALA A 85 1.47 -0.06 -1.79
N GLU A 86 2.21 0.95 -2.23
CA GLU A 86 3.64 1.08 -1.96
C GLU A 86 3.95 1.18 -0.46
N GLU A 87 3.25 2.04 0.28
CA GLU A 87 3.43 2.17 1.72
C GLU A 87 3.02 0.88 2.46
N THR A 88 1.99 0.18 2.00
CA THR A 88 1.58 -1.11 2.58
C THR A 88 2.66 -2.17 2.39
N LEU A 89 3.22 -2.30 1.18
CA LEU A 89 4.30 -3.25 0.88
C LEU A 89 5.61 -2.87 1.57
N LYS A 90 5.90 -1.57 1.70
CA LYS A 90 7.05 -1.07 2.46
C LYS A 90 6.91 -1.42 3.94
N THR A 91 5.72 -1.23 4.52
CA THR A 91 5.40 -1.63 5.89
C THR A 91 5.64 -3.13 6.09
N ARG A 92 5.17 -3.98 5.17
CA ARG A 92 5.47 -5.42 5.17
C ARG A 92 6.98 -5.69 5.22
N ARG A 93 7.76 -5.05 4.35
CA ARG A 93 9.23 -5.24 4.30
C ARG A 93 9.89 -4.86 5.62
N THR A 94 9.45 -3.76 6.24
CA THR A 94 9.94 -3.34 7.56
C THR A 94 9.66 -4.42 8.62
N PHE A 95 8.44 -4.96 8.68
CA PHE A 95 8.12 -6.03 9.62
C PHE A 95 8.99 -7.27 9.43
N LEU A 96 9.16 -7.74 8.19
CA LEU A 96 10.01 -8.90 7.88
C LEU A 96 11.48 -8.66 8.27
N ASN A 97 12.01 -7.46 8.03
CA ASN A 97 13.38 -7.12 8.41
C ASN A 97 13.54 -7.08 9.94
N THR A 98 12.60 -6.46 10.66
CA THR A 98 12.64 -6.39 12.13
C THR A 98 12.48 -7.76 12.78
N GLU A 99 11.70 -8.66 12.17
CA GLU A 99 11.57 -10.04 12.64
C GLU A 99 12.86 -10.82 12.39
N GLY A 100 13.51 -10.64 11.24
CA GLY A 100 14.84 -11.21 10.96
C GLY A 100 15.90 -10.75 11.97
N ASP A 101 15.99 -9.44 12.22
CA ASP A 101 16.92 -8.87 13.21
C ASP A 101 16.64 -9.41 14.63
N ALA A 102 15.36 -9.62 14.97
CA ALA A 102 14.97 -10.19 16.25
C ALA A 102 15.33 -11.67 16.38
N ILE A 103 15.17 -12.46 15.30
CA ILE A 103 15.60 -13.86 15.24
C ILE A 103 17.12 -13.95 15.38
N ASP A 104 17.88 -13.16 14.61
CA ASP A 104 19.35 -13.14 14.69
C ASP A 104 19.86 -12.76 16.09
N TYR A 105 19.20 -11.78 16.74
CA TYR A 105 19.52 -11.42 18.11
C TYR A 105 19.16 -12.54 19.11
N ALA A 106 18.00 -13.18 18.97
CA ALA A 106 17.60 -14.31 19.82
C ALA A 106 18.52 -15.52 19.65
N ASP A 107 18.93 -15.82 18.42
CA ASP A 107 19.91 -16.86 18.11
C ASP A 107 21.29 -16.52 18.68
N SER A 108 21.70 -15.24 18.64
CA SER A 108 22.96 -14.80 19.26
C SER A 108 22.96 -14.99 20.79
N LEU A 109 21.84 -14.72 21.46
CA LEU A 109 21.68 -14.95 22.89
C LEU A 109 21.69 -16.46 23.20
N THR A 110 20.95 -17.26 22.43
CA THR A 110 20.85 -18.71 22.66
C THR A 110 22.20 -19.40 22.46
N ASN A 111 22.96 -19.01 21.44
CA ASN A 111 24.33 -19.52 21.21
C ASN A 111 25.33 -19.10 22.31
N ASP A 112 25.13 -17.93 22.95
CA ASP A 112 25.95 -17.49 24.08
C ASP A 112 25.65 -18.31 25.36
N PHE A 113 24.42 -18.82 25.51
CA PHE A 113 24.03 -19.73 26.60
C PHE A 113 24.43 -21.20 26.35
N ASP A 114 24.42 -21.67 25.10
CA ASP A 114 24.72 -23.06 24.73
C ASP A 114 26.21 -23.35 24.48
N THR A 115 27.10 -22.37 24.68
CA THR A 115 28.55 -22.61 24.69
C THR A 115 28.98 -23.15 26.06
N PRO A 116 29.34 -24.44 26.22
CA PRO A 116 29.83 -24.94 27.49
C PRO A 116 31.28 -24.48 27.63
N GLY A 117 31.50 -23.29 28.23
CA GLY A 117 32.86 -22.81 28.45
C GLY A 117 33.07 -21.41 29.00
N ASN A 118 32.13 -20.46 28.87
CA ASN A 118 32.35 -19.10 29.36
C ASN A 118 31.44 -18.78 30.55
N THR A 119 31.84 -19.25 31.74
CA THR A 119 31.37 -18.66 32.99
C THR A 119 31.91 -17.23 33.10
N PRO A 120 31.08 -16.19 33.29
CA PRO A 120 31.56 -14.86 33.69
C PRO A 120 32.08 -14.95 35.13
N GLY A 121 33.36 -15.26 35.26
CA GLY A 121 34.05 -15.44 36.53
C GLY A 121 34.28 -14.11 37.26
N THR A 122 33.43 -13.86 38.26
CA THR A 122 33.78 -13.35 39.60
C THR A 122 34.50 -12.00 39.73
N GLY A 123 33.76 -11.03 40.28
CA GLY A 123 34.32 -9.84 40.90
C GLY A 123 35.37 -10.19 41.96
N THR A 124 36.59 -9.73 41.73
CA THR A 124 37.67 -9.79 42.72
C THR A 124 37.48 -8.62 43.69
N ARG A 125 36.89 -8.89 44.86
CA ARG A 125 37.21 -8.13 46.08
C ARG A 125 38.46 -8.75 46.71
N ARG A 126 39.57 -8.03 46.63
CA ARG A 126 40.71 -8.05 47.57
C ARG A 126 41.14 -6.58 47.66
N GLY A 127 41.20 -5.95 48.82
CA GLY A 127 41.79 -6.38 50.09
C GLY A 127 42.87 -5.37 50.38
#